data_AF-A0A0D2SCR6-F1
#
_entry.id   AF-A0A0D2SCR6-F1
#
_cell.length_a   1.000
_cell.length_b   1.000
_cell.length_c   1.000
_cell.angle_alpha   90.00
_cell.angle_beta   90.00
_cell.angle_gamma   90.00
#
_symmetry.space_group_name_H-M   'P 1'
#
loop_
_entity.id
_entity.type
_entity.pdbx_description
1 polymer ?
#
loop_
_entity_poly.entity_id
_entity_poly.type
_entity_poly.pdbx_seq_one_letter_code
_entity_poly.pdbx_strand_id
1 'polypeptide(L)'
;MASGSWMSLETTYPDKSLGFNGLTALELTGTDRVGLLSEVFAVLAEFQCNVVDAKVWTHNGRIASLIYVKDCNSGSPIEDSRRIDRIEARLRNVLRGDNDIRSARTSVSMDVTHTERRLHQMMSADRDYEWKPDLQCWTDLPVVNVQNWTERGYSVVNVQCEDRPKLLFDVVCTLTDMEYVVFHASINTTGDKAYLEFYIRHTDGTPISSEPERHRLIQCLQAAIERRASEGIRLELCTSDRQGLLTDVTRTFRENGLNVTRAEISTAMGVAMNVFHVTDATRNLVDPKSIESVRQKIGLGNLKVKELPFRHHQMAERQDEHEIGVGGAVLLSLGSLVRKNLYNLGLIKSYS
;
A
#
# COMPACT_ATOMS: atom_id res chain seq x y z
N MET A 1 -3.99 -36.03 26.46
CA MET A 1 -5.17 -35.23 26.01
C MET A 1 -4.98 -33.83 26.55
N ALA A 2 -4.84 -32.74 25.81
CA ALA A 2 -4.90 -32.49 24.38
C ALA A 2 -3.77 -31.51 24.01
N SER A 3 -2.99 -31.80 22.97
CA SER A 3 -2.00 -30.89 22.40
C SER A 3 -2.68 -30.07 21.30
N GLY A 4 -2.97 -28.80 21.59
CA GLY A 4 -3.42 -27.83 20.59
C GLY A 4 -2.24 -27.34 19.76
N SER A 5 -1.95 -28.03 18.67
CA SER A 5 -1.08 -27.54 17.61
C SER A 5 -1.84 -26.45 16.85
N TRP A 6 -1.52 -25.18 17.11
CA TRP A 6 -1.96 -24.08 16.26
C TRP A 6 -0.90 -23.91 15.17
N MET A 7 -1.24 -24.35 13.97
CA MET A 7 -0.46 -24.11 12.76
C MET A 7 -0.21 -22.61 12.58
N SER A 8 1.05 -22.28 12.37
CA SER A 8 1.54 -20.99 11.93
C SER A 8 0.76 -20.51 10.70
N LEU A 9 0.11 -19.35 10.80
CA LEU A 9 -0.54 -18.67 9.67
C LEU A 9 0.54 -18.04 8.79
N GLU A 10 1.29 -18.87 8.07
CA GLU A 10 2.09 -18.46 6.92
C GLU A 10 1.14 -18.21 5.74
N THR A 11 1.03 -16.93 5.40
CA THR A 11 0.88 -16.35 4.06
C THR A 11 0.33 -17.28 2.97
N THR A 12 -0.95 -17.59 3.05
CA THR A 12 -1.75 -17.99 1.88
C THR A 12 -2.96 -17.08 1.85
N TYR A 13 -2.79 -15.91 1.22
CA TYR A 13 -3.94 -15.20 0.67
C TYR A 13 -4.41 -16.07 -0.50
N PRO A 14 -5.58 -16.73 -0.43
CA PRO A 14 -6.16 -17.25 -1.64
C PRO A 14 -6.46 -16.03 -2.50
N ASP A 15 -5.87 -15.98 -3.69
CA ASP A 15 -6.27 -15.10 -4.76
C ASP A 15 -7.71 -15.47 -5.13
N LYS A 16 -8.66 -14.99 -4.33
CA LYS A 16 -10.08 -15.18 -4.54
C LYS A 16 -10.50 -14.07 -5.48
N SER A 17 -10.38 -14.37 -6.77
CA SER A 17 -11.35 -13.95 -7.78
C SER A 17 -12.73 -14.57 -7.46
N LEU A 18 -13.23 -14.33 -6.25
CA LEU A 18 -14.63 -14.57 -5.94
C LEU A 18 -15.37 -13.65 -6.92
N GLY A 19 -16.04 -14.24 -7.92
CA GLY A 19 -16.70 -13.46 -8.96
C GLY A 19 -17.53 -12.37 -8.28
N PHE A 20 -17.16 -11.11 -8.52
CA PHE A 20 -17.89 -9.93 -8.04
C PHE A 20 -19.27 -9.79 -8.73
N ASN A 21 -19.71 -10.83 -9.46
CA ASN A 21 -21.01 -10.94 -10.09
C ASN A 21 -22.11 -10.72 -9.03
N GLY A 22 -22.74 -9.55 -9.08
CA GLY A 22 -23.81 -9.16 -8.16
C GLY A 22 -23.38 -8.21 -7.03
N LEU A 23 -22.23 -7.55 -7.13
CA LEU A 23 -21.84 -6.46 -6.23
C LEU A 23 -21.77 -5.13 -6.98
N THR A 24 -22.09 -4.03 -6.30
CA THR A 24 -21.93 -2.68 -6.84
C THR A 24 -20.54 -2.17 -6.45
N ALA A 25 -19.69 -1.82 -7.43
CA ALA A 25 -18.37 -1.27 -7.15
C ALA A 25 -18.41 0.26 -7.15
N LEU A 26 -17.86 0.87 -6.11
CA LEU A 26 -17.71 2.31 -5.95
C LEU A 26 -16.22 2.66 -6.10
N GLU A 27 -15.91 3.50 -7.08
CA GLU A 27 -14.59 4.08 -7.30
C GLU A 27 -14.56 5.50 -6.75
N LEU A 28 -13.62 5.78 -5.86
CA LEU A 28 -13.47 7.08 -5.21
C LEU A 28 -12.05 7.61 -5.42
N THR A 29 -11.91 8.84 -5.88
CA THR A 29 -10.65 9.59 -5.86
C THR A 29 -10.84 11.01 -5.34
N GLY A 30 -9.83 11.54 -4.65
CA GLY A 30 -9.86 12.92 -4.14
C GLY A 30 -8.64 13.25 -3.28
N THR A 31 -8.69 14.39 -2.60
CA THR A 31 -7.71 14.76 -1.56
C THR A 31 -7.91 13.92 -0.31
N ASP A 32 -6.83 13.30 0.16
CA ASP A 32 -6.80 12.60 1.43
C ASP A 32 -6.74 13.60 2.60
N ARG A 33 -7.42 13.26 3.71
CA ARG A 33 -7.36 13.97 4.98
C ARG A 33 -7.65 13.02 6.13
N VAL A 34 -7.09 13.32 7.30
CA VAL A 34 -7.31 12.51 8.51
C VAL A 34 -8.81 12.41 8.79
N GLY A 35 -9.32 11.19 8.88
CA GLY A 35 -10.73 10.90 9.16
C GLY A 35 -11.63 10.76 7.94
N LEU A 36 -11.12 10.97 6.71
CA LEU A 36 -11.91 10.85 5.47
C LEU A 36 -12.56 9.47 5.34
N LEU A 37 -11.82 8.38 5.60
CA LEU A 37 -12.37 7.04 5.54
C LEU A 37 -13.53 6.80 6.52
N SER A 38 -13.49 7.43 7.70
CA SER A 38 -14.59 7.33 8.67
C SER A 38 -15.85 8.00 8.14
N GLU A 39 -15.71 9.15 7.46
CA GLU A 39 -16.82 9.85 6.82
C GLU A 39 -17.39 9.04 5.65
N VAL A 40 -16.53 8.45 4.80
CA VAL A 40 -16.95 7.59 3.69
C VAL A 40 -17.73 6.38 4.20
N PHE A 41 -17.22 5.65 5.19
CA PHE A 41 -17.94 4.50 5.74
C PHE A 41 -19.21 4.90 6.49
N ALA A 42 -19.25 6.08 7.12
CA ALA A 42 -20.47 6.60 7.73
C ALA A 42 -21.58 6.86 6.69
N VAL A 43 -21.24 7.45 5.53
CA VAL A 43 -22.19 7.65 4.43
C VAL A 43 -22.71 6.29 3.93
N LEU A 44 -21.83 5.31 3.71
CA LEU A 44 -22.26 3.98 3.28
C LEU A 44 -23.18 3.29 4.31
N ALA A 45 -22.89 3.44 5.60
CA ALA A 45 -23.74 2.93 6.67
C ALA A 45 -25.11 3.62 6.74
N GLU A 46 -25.17 4.94 6.54
CA GLU A 46 -26.42 5.73 6.47
C GLU A 46 -27.33 5.24 5.34
N PHE A 47 -26.74 4.97 4.17
CA PHE A 47 -27.46 4.43 3.02
C PHE A 47 -27.69 2.91 3.09
N GLN A 48 -27.47 2.26 4.24
CA GLN A 48 -27.67 0.81 4.43
C GLN A 48 -26.92 -0.03 3.37
N CYS A 49 -25.71 0.38 3.05
CA CYS A 49 -24.81 -0.35 2.16
C CYS A 49 -23.86 -1.19 3.01
N ASN A 50 -23.87 -2.51 2.83
CA ASN A 50 -22.90 -3.39 3.45
C ASN A 50 -21.64 -3.47 2.58
N VAL A 51 -20.48 -3.24 3.17
CA VAL A 51 -19.18 -3.32 2.49
C VAL A 51 -18.72 -4.78 2.53
N VAL A 52 -18.61 -5.41 1.36
CA VAL A 52 -18.18 -6.80 1.23
C VAL A 52 -16.67 -6.90 1.06
N ASP A 53 -16.11 -6.03 0.23
CA ASP A 53 -14.68 -5.94 -0.02
C ASP A 53 -14.31 -4.48 -0.27
N ALA A 54 -13.14 -4.03 0.18
CA ALA A 54 -12.66 -2.70 -0.17
C ALA A 54 -11.13 -2.65 -0.17
N LYS A 55 -10.57 -1.88 -1.10
CA LYS A 55 -9.15 -1.54 -1.11
C LYS A 55 -8.98 -0.03 -1.19
N VAL A 56 -8.25 0.52 -0.23
CA VAL A 56 -7.96 1.95 -0.13
C VAL A 56 -6.47 2.15 -0.17
N TRP A 57 -6.00 3.05 -1.04
CA TRP A 57 -4.63 3.56 -1.05
C TRP A 57 -4.64 5.07 -0.86
N THR A 58 -3.66 5.57 -0.10
CA THR A 58 -3.37 7.00 0.00
C THR A 58 -1.90 7.23 -0.35
N HIS A 59 -1.61 8.30 -1.07
CA HIS A 59 -0.25 8.69 -1.42
C HIS A 59 -0.24 10.18 -1.73
N ASN A 60 0.78 10.90 -1.25
CA ASN A 60 0.96 12.34 -1.53
C ASN A 60 -0.30 13.22 -1.38
N GLY A 61 -1.05 13.05 -0.28
CA GLY A 61 -2.29 13.81 -0.03
C GLY A 61 -3.44 13.46 -0.98
N ARG A 62 -3.35 12.39 -1.76
CA ARG A 62 -4.41 11.85 -2.61
C ARG A 62 -4.87 10.49 -2.08
N ILE A 63 -6.14 10.17 -2.32
CA ILE A 63 -6.75 8.89 -1.99
C ILE A 63 -7.34 8.26 -3.25
N ALA A 64 -7.20 6.94 -3.37
CA ALA A 64 -7.94 6.11 -4.32
C ALA A 64 -8.55 4.94 -3.56
N SER A 65 -9.84 4.70 -3.75
CA SER A 65 -10.56 3.60 -3.10
C SER A 65 -11.48 2.89 -4.07
N LEU A 66 -11.45 1.55 -4.02
CA LEU A 66 -12.43 0.69 -4.67
C LEU A 66 -13.19 -0.06 -3.59
N ILE A 67 -14.51 0.14 -3.51
CA ILE A 67 -15.38 -0.41 -2.48
C ILE A 67 -16.49 -1.21 -3.14
N TYR A 68 -16.56 -2.51 -2.85
CA TYR A 68 -17.65 -3.38 -3.29
C TYR A 68 -18.72 -3.42 -2.20
N VAL A 69 -19.93 -2.98 -2.57
CA VAL A 69 -21.07 -2.91 -1.66
C VAL A 69 -22.23 -3.76 -2.15
N LYS A 70 -23.04 -4.19 -1.18
CA LYS A 70 -24.36 -4.79 -1.39
C LYS A 70 -25.40 -4.09 -0.55
N ASP A 71 -26.66 -4.19 -0.93
CA ASP A 71 -27.74 -3.67 -0.12
C ASP A 71 -27.94 -4.54 1.15
N CYS A 72 -28.04 -3.90 2.32
CA CYS A 72 -28.22 -4.61 3.59
C CYS A 72 -29.53 -5.42 3.64
N ASN A 73 -30.60 -4.92 3.03
CA ASN A 73 -31.94 -5.49 3.16
C ASN A 73 -32.16 -6.67 2.22
N SER A 74 -31.74 -6.53 0.96
CA SER A 74 -31.94 -7.54 -0.08
C SER A 74 -30.75 -8.49 -0.23
N GLY A 75 -29.54 -8.08 0.19
CA GLY A 75 -28.31 -8.82 -0.07
C GLY A 75 -27.89 -8.82 -1.54
N SER A 76 -28.61 -8.10 -2.40
CA SER A 76 -28.41 -8.00 -3.84
C SER A 76 -27.58 -6.76 -4.19
N PRO A 77 -27.11 -6.60 -5.45
CA PRO A 77 -26.52 -5.35 -5.88
C PRO A 77 -27.52 -4.20 -5.75
N ILE A 78 -27.01 -2.98 -5.58
CA ILE A 78 -27.84 -1.78 -5.58
C ILE A 78 -28.22 -1.49 -7.03
N GLU A 79 -29.46 -1.78 -7.41
CA GLU A 79 -29.96 -1.56 -8.78
C GLU A 79 -30.69 -0.21 -8.93
N ASP A 80 -31.16 0.37 -7.83
CA ASP A 80 -31.88 1.65 -7.86
C ASP A 80 -30.94 2.81 -8.21
N SER A 81 -31.07 3.30 -9.44
CA SER A 81 -30.27 4.40 -9.97
C SER A 81 -30.40 5.68 -9.12
N ARG A 82 -31.59 5.96 -8.57
CA ARG A 82 -31.79 7.16 -7.73
C ARG A 82 -31.06 7.05 -6.41
N ARG A 83 -30.97 5.84 -5.85
CA ARG A 83 -30.20 5.58 -4.63
C ARG A 83 -28.71 5.71 -4.91
N ILE A 84 -28.23 5.19 -6.04
CA ILE A 84 -26.85 5.34 -6.50
C ILE A 84 -26.50 6.83 -6.65
N ASP A 85 -27.32 7.61 -7.36
CA ASP A 85 -27.09 9.04 -7.59
C ASP A 85 -26.99 9.82 -6.26
N ARG A 86 -27.81 9.45 -5.27
CA ARG A 86 -27.77 10.06 -3.92
C ARG A 86 -26.51 9.68 -3.15
N ILE A 87 -26.07 8.42 -3.23
CA ILE A 87 -24.83 7.95 -2.62
C ILE A 87 -23.65 8.68 -3.26
N GLU A 88 -23.60 8.73 -4.60
CA GLU A 88 -22.56 9.41 -5.36
C GLU A 88 -22.49 10.89 -5.02
N ALA A 89 -23.63 11.59 -4.98
CA ALA A 89 -23.67 13.01 -4.63
C ALA A 89 -23.15 13.27 -3.20
N ARG A 90 -23.49 12.39 -2.24
CA ARG A 90 -23.02 12.50 -0.86
C ARG A 90 -21.52 12.22 -0.74
N LEU A 91 -21.04 11.16 -1.37
CA LEU A 91 -19.61 10.81 -1.39
C LEU A 91 -18.77 11.90 -2.08
N ARG A 92 -19.25 12.45 -3.20
CA ARG A 92 -18.60 13.56 -3.89
C ARG A 92 -18.46 14.79 -3.00
N ASN A 93 -19.46 15.09 -2.18
CA ASN A 93 -19.40 16.21 -1.23
C ASN A 93 -18.39 15.95 -0.09
N VAL A 94 -18.26 14.71 0.37
CA VAL A 94 -17.25 14.33 1.39
C VAL A 94 -15.83 14.44 0.83
N LEU A 95 -15.63 14.03 -0.42
CA LEU A 95 -14.34 14.04 -1.10
C LEU A 95 -13.90 15.42 -1.61
N ARG A 96 -14.84 16.35 -1.82
CA ARG A 96 -14.55 17.77 -2.06
C ARG A 96 -14.07 18.40 -0.75
N GLY A 97 -12.77 18.39 -0.51
CA GLY A 97 -12.16 19.20 0.54
C GLY A 97 -12.34 20.70 0.28
N ASP A 98 -12.18 21.53 1.32
CA ASP A 98 -12.43 22.98 1.28
C ASP A 98 -11.61 23.76 0.23
N ASN A 99 -10.51 23.18 -0.30
CA ASN A 99 -9.55 23.89 -1.14
C ASN A 99 -9.16 23.15 -2.44
N ASP A 100 -9.83 22.06 -2.85
CA ASP A 100 -9.37 21.32 -4.04
C ASP A 100 -9.92 21.92 -5.35
N ILE A 101 -9.01 22.51 -6.14
CA ILE A 101 -9.26 22.89 -7.54
C ILE A 101 -9.38 21.64 -8.42
N ARG A 102 -8.81 20.50 -7.99
CA ARG A 102 -8.90 19.21 -8.69
C ARG A 102 -10.21 18.51 -8.32
N SER A 103 -10.87 17.92 -9.31
CA SER A 103 -12.21 17.35 -9.13
C SER A 103 -12.12 16.05 -8.33
N ALA A 104 -12.70 16.01 -7.14
CA ALA A 104 -13.12 14.75 -6.53
C ALA A 104 -13.97 13.96 -7.54
N ARG A 105 -13.67 12.68 -7.72
CA ARG A 105 -14.42 11.80 -8.61
C ARG A 105 -15.00 10.65 -7.80
N THR A 106 -16.27 10.41 -8.04
CA THR A 106 -16.95 9.19 -7.61
C THR A 106 -17.56 8.60 -8.86
N SER A 107 -17.29 7.34 -9.13
CA SER A 107 -17.92 6.59 -10.21
C SER A 107 -18.40 5.24 -9.68
N VAL A 108 -19.52 4.77 -10.20
CA VAL A 108 -20.02 3.43 -9.91
C VAL A 108 -19.75 2.57 -11.14
N SER A 109 -18.98 1.49 -10.96
CA SER A 109 -18.68 0.52 -12.02
C SER A 109 -19.22 -0.85 -11.63
N MET A 110 -19.62 -1.64 -12.62
CA MET A 110 -20.15 -3.00 -12.41
C MET A 110 -19.14 -4.10 -12.74
N ASP A 111 -18.02 -3.77 -13.39
CA ASP A 111 -17.01 -4.74 -13.79
C ASP A 111 -15.60 -4.17 -13.57
N VAL A 112 -14.92 -4.66 -12.53
CA VAL A 112 -13.48 -4.44 -12.34
C VAL A 112 -12.83 -5.81 -12.17
N THR A 113 -12.16 -6.28 -13.21
CA THR A 113 -11.52 -7.60 -13.22
C THR A 113 -10.25 -7.66 -12.36
N HIS A 114 -9.58 -6.52 -12.14
CA HIS A 114 -8.34 -6.45 -11.36
C HIS A 114 -8.27 -5.18 -10.49
N THR A 115 -8.79 -5.24 -9.26
CA THR A 115 -8.87 -4.12 -8.30
C THR A 115 -7.56 -3.34 -8.17
N GLU A 116 -6.44 -4.04 -8.05
CA GLU A 116 -5.14 -3.40 -7.85
C GLU A 116 -4.61 -2.67 -9.09
N ARG A 117 -4.98 -3.13 -10.29
CA ARG A 117 -4.64 -2.47 -11.54
C ARG A 117 -5.45 -1.19 -11.67
N ARG A 118 -6.75 -1.27 -11.32
CA ARG A 118 -7.66 -0.13 -11.35
C ARG A 118 -7.23 0.97 -10.38
N LEU A 119 -6.81 0.61 -9.15
CA LEU A 119 -6.26 1.57 -8.18
C LEU A 119 -5.00 2.27 -8.71
N HIS A 120 -4.13 1.55 -9.42
CA HIS A 120 -2.95 2.13 -10.05
C HIS A 120 -3.32 3.22 -11.08
N GLN A 121 -4.30 2.91 -11.94
CA GLN A 121 -4.82 3.84 -12.94
C GLN A 121 -5.49 5.05 -12.30
N MET A 122 -6.28 4.84 -11.24
CA MET A 122 -6.95 5.91 -10.50
C MET A 122 -5.95 6.88 -9.88
N MET A 123 -4.92 6.38 -9.19
CA MET A 123 -3.87 7.21 -8.60
C MET A 123 -3.09 7.99 -9.66
N SER A 124 -2.68 7.31 -10.74
CA SER A 124 -1.95 7.96 -11.83
C SER A 124 -2.79 9.04 -12.53
N ALA A 125 -4.07 8.77 -12.82
CA ALA A 125 -4.97 9.75 -13.43
C ALA A 125 -5.21 10.98 -12.54
N ASP A 126 -5.13 10.79 -11.22
CA ASP A 126 -5.27 11.83 -10.20
C ASP A 126 -3.96 12.59 -9.91
N ARG A 127 -2.87 12.20 -10.60
CA ARG A 127 -1.56 12.86 -10.59
C ARG A 127 -0.93 12.95 -9.21
N ASP A 128 -1.03 11.89 -8.43
CA ASP A 128 -0.39 11.75 -7.13
C ASP A 128 1.15 11.85 -7.18
N TYR A 129 1.75 11.59 -8.34
CA TYR A 129 3.18 11.74 -8.59
C TYR A 129 3.66 13.20 -8.75
N GLU A 130 2.76 14.18 -8.87
CA GLU A 130 3.13 15.60 -9.05
C GLU A 130 3.49 16.33 -7.74
N TRP A 131 3.32 15.69 -6.58
CA TRP A 131 3.59 16.31 -5.28
C TRP A 131 5.08 16.52 -5.04
N LYS A 132 5.44 17.72 -4.56
CA LYS A 132 6.81 18.07 -4.18
C LYS A 132 6.98 17.84 -2.68
N PRO A 133 7.99 17.09 -2.22
CA PRO A 133 8.23 16.96 -0.80
C PRO A 133 8.63 18.33 -0.24
N ASP A 134 7.82 18.86 0.69
CA ASP A 134 8.36 19.77 1.69
C ASP A 134 9.46 19.03 2.44
N LEU A 135 10.59 19.69 2.65
CA LEU A 135 11.82 19.13 3.19
C LEU A 135 11.56 18.40 4.53
N GLN A 136 11.42 17.07 4.52
CA GLN A 136 11.93 16.21 5.58
C GLN A 136 11.84 14.70 5.25
N CYS A 137 12.93 14.00 5.59
CA CYS A 137 13.17 12.56 5.47
C CYS A 137 13.61 12.05 4.08
N TRP A 138 14.73 12.57 3.58
CA TRP A 138 15.42 12.03 2.41
C TRP A 138 16.59 11.15 2.84
N THR A 139 16.38 9.83 2.85
CA THR A 139 17.49 8.86 2.68
C THR A 139 17.12 7.61 1.88
N ASP A 140 15.83 7.25 1.76
CA ASP A 140 15.43 5.91 1.26
C ASP A 140 14.42 5.97 0.09
N LEU A 141 14.44 7.03 -0.72
CA LEU A 141 13.60 7.10 -1.93
C LEU A 141 14.06 6.05 -2.95
N PRO A 142 13.14 5.42 -3.70
CA PRO A 142 13.51 4.53 -4.79
C PRO A 142 14.34 5.30 -5.82
N VAL A 143 15.54 4.78 -6.09
CA VAL A 143 16.45 5.37 -7.07
C VAL A 143 16.06 4.86 -8.44
N VAL A 144 15.52 5.75 -9.28
CA VAL A 144 15.14 5.45 -10.65
C VAL A 144 16.05 6.23 -11.59
N ASN A 145 16.75 5.53 -12.47
CA ASN A 145 17.64 6.13 -13.45
C ASN A 145 17.22 5.70 -14.86
N VAL A 146 17.12 6.66 -15.77
CA VAL A 146 16.65 6.44 -17.13
C VAL A 146 17.72 6.86 -18.11
N GLN A 147 18.23 5.90 -18.88
CA GLN A 147 19.27 6.09 -19.88
C GLN A 147 18.71 5.82 -21.27
N ASN A 148 18.89 6.76 -22.20
CA ASN A 148 18.47 6.57 -23.57
C ASN A 148 19.63 6.01 -24.41
N TRP A 149 19.37 4.93 -25.14
CA TRP A 149 20.29 4.31 -26.09
C TRP A 149 19.75 4.53 -27.51
N THR A 150 19.88 5.76 -28.01
CA THR A 150 19.34 6.19 -29.32
C THR A 150 19.85 5.33 -30.48
N GLU A 151 21.13 4.92 -30.44
CA GLU A 151 21.76 4.07 -31.46
C GLU A 151 21.08 2.70 -31.61
N ARG A 152 20.49 2.19 -30.53
CA ARG A 152 19.81 0.88 -30.52
C ARG A 152 18.27 1.01 -30.52
N GLY A 153 17.76 2.24 -30.52
CA GLY A 153 16.32 2.53 -30.57
C GLY A 153 15.56 2.13 -29.30
N TYR A 154 16.20 2.10 -28.13
CA TYR A 154 15.53 1.78 -26.87
C TYR A 154 16.02 2.63 -25.69
N SER A 155 15.24 2.65 -24.62
CA SER A 155 15.64 3.25 -23.34
C SER A 155 15.76 2.18 -22.26
N VAL A 156 16.70 2.37 -21.34
CA VAL A 156 16.94 1.50 -20.20
C VAL A 156 16.51 2.22 -18.93
N VAL A 157 15.64 1.59 -18.17
CA VAL A 157 15.17 2.06 -16.87
C VAL A 157 15.75 1.15 -15.80
N ASN A 158 16.54 1.75 -14.92
CA ASN A 158 17.10 1.10 -13.75
C ASN A 158 16.34 1.55 -12.52
N VAL A 159 15.81 0.60 -11.75
CA VAL A 159 15.11 0.84 -10.49
C VAL A 159 15.86 0.12 -9.39
N GLN A 160 16.24 0.85 -8.36
CA GLN A 160 16.82 0.32 -7.13
C GLN A 160 15.96 0.75 -5.95
N CYS A 161 15.44 -0.23 -5.21
CA CYS A 161 14.57 0.00 -4.05
C CYS A 161 14.58 -1.21 -3.13
N GLU A 162 13.90 -1.11 -1.98
CA GLU A 162 13.66 -2.25 -1.10
C GLU A 162 12.75 -3.28 -1.79
N ASP A 163 13.12 -4.55 -1.72
CA ASP A 163 12.32 -5.63 -2.27
C ASP A 163 11.04 -5.79 -1.46
N ARG A 164 9.93 -5.97 -2.17
CA ARG A 164 8.63 -6.16 -1.56
C ARG A 164 7.70 -6.93 -2.49
N PRO A 165 6.70 -7.61 -1.92
CA PRO A 165 5.65 -8.22 -2.70
C PRO A 165 5.04 -7.22 -3.69
N LYS A 166 4.82 -7.70 -4.92
CA LYS A 166 4.20 -6.94 -6.03
C LYS A 166 5.00 -5.74 -6.55
N LEU A 167 6.29 -5.62 -6.22
CA LEU A 167 7.15 -4.58 -6.77
C LEU A 167 7.19 -4.60 -8.31
N LEU A 168 7.47 -5.76 -8.91
CA LEU A 168 7.48 -5.93 -10.37
C LEU A 168 6.13 -5.57 -11.01
N PHE A 169 5.02 -5.94 -10.35
CA PHE A 169 3.68 -5.60 -10.82
C PHE A 169 3.49 -4.08 -10.91
N ASP A 170 3.91 -3.32 -9.88
CA ASP A 170 3.76 -1.86 -9.85
C ASP A 170 4.59 -1.18 -10.96
N VAL A 171 5.83 -1.64 -11.15
CA VAL A 171 6.69 -1.09 -12.21
C VAL A 171 6.12 -1.38 -13.59
N VAL A 172 5.74 -2.62 -13.88
CA VAL A 172 5.17 -2.99 -15.19
C VAL A 172 3.83 -2.29 -15.44
N CYS A 173 2.97 -2.16 -14.43
CA CYS A 173 1.73 -1.41 -14.54
C CYS A 173 1.98 0.06 -14.91
N THR A 174 2.96 0.68 -14.28
CA THR A 174 3.36 2.07 -14.58
C THR A 174 3.87 2.22 -15.99
N LEU A 175 4.78 1.35 -16.41
CA LEU A 175 5.33 1.37 -17.78
C LEU A 175 4.22 1.19 -18.81
N THR A 176 3.30 0.26 -18.56
CA THR A 176 2.16 0.00 -19.45
C THR A 176 1.17 1.18 -19.48
N ASP A 177 0.89 1.82 -18.33
CA ASP A 177 0.03 3.02 -18.25
C ASP A 177 0.60 4.23 -18.99
N MET A 178 1.93 4.29 -19.11
CA MET A 178 2.65 5.30 -19.88
C MET A 178 2.93 4.86 -21.32
N GLU A 179 2.24 3.81 -21.80
CA GLU A 179 2.34 3.32 -23.18
C GLU A 179 3.75 2.87 -23.58
N TYR A 180 4.53 2.34 -22.63
CA TYR A 180 5.80 1.68 -22.90
C TYR A 180 5.65 0.16 -23.00
N VAL A 181 6.36 -0.41 -23.97
CA VAL A 181 6.52 -1.85 -24.18
C VAL A 181 7.85 -2.29 -23.60
N VAL A 182 7.81 -3.25 -22.68
CA VAL A 182 9.01 -3.91 -22.13
C VAL A 182 9.38 -5.08 -23.03
N PHE A 183 10.58 -5.07 -23.61
CA PHE A 183 11.06 -6.17 -24.46
C PHE A 183 12.02 -7.11 -23.74
N HIS A 184 12.75 -6.58 -22.76
CA HIS A 184 13.64 -7.35 -21.91
C HIS A 184 13.64 -6.75 -20.51
N ALA A 185 13.75 -7.61 -19.51
CA ALA A 185 13.89 -7.18 -18.13
C ALA A 185 14.84 -8.13 -17.40
N SER A 186 15.72 -7.57 -16.58
CA SER A 186 16.56 -8.29 -15.65
C SER A 186 16.15 -7.91 -14.23
N ILE A 187 15.75 -8.90 -13.44
CA ILE A 187 15.32 -8.72 -12.06
C ILE A 187 16.30 -9.46 -11.17
N ASN A 188 16.89 -8.73 -10.24
CA ASN A 188 17.79 -9.29 -9.25
C ASN A 188 17.41 -8.80 -7.85
N THR A 189 17.39 -9.70 -6.88
CA THR A 189 17.19 -9.38 -5.47
C THR A 189 18.43 -9.77 -4.70
N THR A 190 19.00 -8.82 -3.95
CA THR A 190 20.15 -9.06 -3.07
C THR A 190 19.81 -8.60 -1.67
N GLY A 191 19.58 -9.55 -0.76
CA GLY A 191 19.14 -9.25 0.60
C GLY A 191 17.73 -8.67 0.62
N ASP A 192 17.59 -7.48 1.19
CA ASP A 192 16.37 -6.68 1.24
C ASP A 192 16.23 -5.72 0.06
N LYS A 193 17.19 -5.69 -0.88
CA LYS A 193 17.17 -4.77 -2.03
C LYS A 193 16.84 -5.46 -3.33
N ALA A 194 15.99 -4.81 -4.12
CA ALA A 194 15.67 -5.17 -5.49
C ALA A 194 16.36 -4.24 -6.48
N TYR A 195 16.93 -4.84 -7.53
CA TYR A 195 17.54 -4.19 -8.68
C TYR A 195 16.79 -4.66 -9.92
N LEU A 196 16.09 -3.74 -10.56
CA LEU A 196 15.29 -4.03 -11.75
C LEU A 196 15.82 -3.20 -12.91
N GLU A 197 16.23 -3.88 -13.98
CA GLU A 197 16.64 -3.26 -15.23
C GLU A 197 15.60 -3.59 -16.30
N PHE A 198 14.92 -2.58 -16.83
CA PHE A 198 13.94 -2.74 -17.90
C PHE A 198 14.43 -2.07 -19.16
N TYR A 199 14.29 -2.79 -20.26
CA TYR A 199 14.53 -2.25 -21.57
C TYR A 199 13.19 -1.99 -22.25
N ILE A 200 12.95 -0.72 -22.57
CA ILE A 200 11.64 -0.22 -22.98
C ILE A 200 11.71 0.56 -24.28
N ARG A 201 10.57 0.57 -24.98
CA ARG A 201 10.27 1.46 -26.11
C ARG A 201 8.85 1.97 -25.96
N HIS A 202 8.57 3.16 -26.46
CA HIS A 202 7.20 3.62 -26.55
C HIS A 202 6.43 2.75 -27.56
N THR A 203 5.10 2.71 -27.45
CA THR A 203 4.25 1.90 -28.35
C THR A 203 4.38 2.30 -29.82
N ASP A 204 4.82 3.52 -30.12
CA ASP A 204 5.19 3.98 -31.47
C ASP A 204 6.55 3.46 -31.97
N GLY A 205 7.28 2.71 -31.14
CA GLY A 205 8.58 2.13 -31.44
C GLY A 205 9.78 3.04 -31.14
N THR A 206 9.56 4.27 -30.67
CA THR A 206 10.63 5.23 -30.37
C THR A 206 11.16 5.06 -28.93
N PRO A 207 12.44 5.40 -28.68
CA PRO A 207 12.92 5.57 -27.32
C PRO A 207 12.35 6.86 -26.69
N ILE A 208 12.53 7.03 -25.38
CA ILE A 208 12.13 8.25 -24.66
C ILE A 208 12.76 9.47 -25.35
N SER A 209 11.89 10.37 -25.80
CA SER A 209 12.29 11.41 -26.76
C SER A 209 12.63 12.73 -26.07
N SER A 210 12.03 13.00 -24.91
CA SER A 210 12.09 14.31 -24.26
C SER A 210 12.42 14.22 -22.77
N GLU A 211 13.13 15.22 -22.23
CA GLU A 211 13.40 15.31 -20.80
C GLU A 211 12.13 15.40 -19.93
N PRO A 212 11.06 16.16 -20.29
CA PRO A 212 9.83 16.18 -19.52
C PRO A 212 9.16 14.81 -19.41
N GLU A 213 9.15 14.03 -20.51
CA GLU A 213 8.67 12.65 -20.53
C GLU A 213 9.51 11.76 -19.62
N ARG A 214 10.85 11.88 -19.69
CA ARG A 214 11.79 11.18 -18.81
C ARG A 214 11.52 11.47 -17.33
N HIS A 215 11.38 12.74 -16.97
CA HIS A 215 11.11 13.16 -15.59
C HIS A 215 9.75 12.64 -15.11
N ARG A 216 8.73 12.70 -15.96
CA ARG A 216 7.40 12.16 -15.64
C ARG A 216 7.46 10.65 -15.40
N LEU A 217 8.21 9.90 -16.21
CA LEU A 217 8.39 8.47 -16.02
C LEU A 217 9.06 8.15 -14.68
N ILE A 218 10.12 8.88 -14.34
CA ILE A 218 10.80 8.75 -13.04
C ILE A 218 9.81 8.98 -11.89
N GLN A 219 9.07 10.10 -11.92
CA GLN A 219 8.10 10.44 -10.88
C GLN A 219 6.98 9.39 -10.76
N CYS A 220 6.42 8.94 -11.88
CA CYS A 220 5.39 7.91 -11.90
C CYS A 220 5.89 6.59 -11.28
N LEU A 221 7.12 6.17 -11.61
CA LEU A 221 7.73 4.96 -11.06
C LEU A 221 8.01 5.08 -9.56
N GLN A 222 8.56 6.21 -9.12
CA GLN A 222 8.82 6.47 -7.70
C GLN A 222 7.50 6.43 -6.90
N ALA A 223 6.48 7.17 -7.36
CA ALA A 223 5.17 7.16 -6.73
C ALA A 223 4.55 5.75 -6.71
N ALA A 224 4.62 5.00 -7.82
CA ALA A 224 4.09 3.63 -7.87
C ALA A 224 4.76 2.67 -6.88
N ILE A 225 6.08 2.82 -6.69
CA ILE A 225 6.84 2.02 -5.73
C ILE A 225 6.46 2.41 -4.30
N GLU A 226 6.35 3.70 -4.01
CA GLU A 226 6.05 4.26 -2.69
C GLU A 226 4.61 4.01 -2.23
N ARG A 227 3.61 4.05 -3.12
CA ARG A 227 2.19 3.76 -2.79
C ARG A 227 1.99 2.46 -2.00
N ARG A 228 2.87 1.48 -2.18
CA ARG A 228 2.84 0.18 -1.47
C ARG A 228 4.11 -0.09 -0.67
N ALA A 229 5.01 0.87 -0.54
CA ALA A 229 6.04 0.80 0.48
C ALA A 229 5.32 0.74 1.83
N SER A 230 5.60 -0.31 2.61
CA SER A 230 4.85 -0.59 3.82
C SER A 230 5.33 0.35 4.94
N GLU A 231 4.82 1.57 4.93
CA GLU A 231 5.09 2.56 5.98
C GLU A 231 4.05 2.43 7.11
N GLY A 232 4.53 2.57 8.35
CA GLY A 232 3.68 2.56 9.55
C GLY A 232 3.43 1.17 10.15
N ILE A 233 2.39 1.10 10.98
CA ILE A 233 2.04 -0.09 11.75
C ILE A 233 0.93 -0.85 11.03
N ARG A 234 1.07 -2.17 10.92
CA ARG A 234 0.03 -3.04 10.38
C ARG A 234 -0.90 -3.51 11.49
N LEU A 235 -2.17 -3.13 11.40
CA LEU A 235 -3.25 -3.55 12.28
C LEU A 235 -4.15 -4.56 11.56
N GLU A 236 -4.33 -5.73 12.15
CA GLU A 236 -5.20 -6.79 11.64
C GLU A 236 -6.43 -6.91 12.56
N LEU A 237 -7.60 -6.58 12.03
CA LEU A 237 -8.88 -6.71 12.71
C LEU A 237 -9.55 -8.01 12.27
N CYS A 238 -9.93 -8.84 13.24
CA CYS A 238 -10.77 -10.01 13.03
C CYS A 238 -11.90 -10.01 14.07
N THR A 239 -13.13 -9.80 13.63
CA THR A 239 -14.31 -9.74 14.51
C THR A 239 -15.56 -10.12 13.74
N SER A 240 -16.63 -10.51 14.44
CA SER A 240 -17.96 -10.61 13.83
C SER A 240 -18.34 -9.27 13.19
N ASP A 241 -18.80 -9.34 11.94
CA ASP A 241 -19.22 -8.18 11.20
C ASP A 241 -20.57 -7.66 11.72
N ARG A 242 -20.73 -6.34 11.68
CA ARG A 242 -21.97 -5.65 12.06
C ARG A 242 -22.10 -4.35 11.32
N GLN A 243 -23.33 -3.89 11.14
CA GLN A 243 -23.58 -2.58 10.54
C GLN A 243 -22.85 -1.48 11.34
N GLY A 244 -22.13 -0.62 10.62
CA GLY A 244 -21.35 0.48 11.20
C GLY A 244 -19.99 0.09 11.80
N LEU A 245 -19.59 -1.19 11.74
CA LEU A 245 -18.29 -1.63 12.29
C LEU A 245 -17.12 -0.80 11.75
N LEU A 246 -17.04 -0.64 10.42
CA LEU A 246 -15.95 0.12 9.78
C LEU A 246 -15.97 1.59 10.18
N THR A 247 -17.15 2.19 10.34
CA THR A 247 -17.31 3.57 10.82
C THR A 247 -16.74 3.72 12.22
N ASP A 248 -17.07 2.81 13.13
CA ASP A 248 -16.63 2.86 14.53
C ASP A 248 -15.11 2.64 14.67
N VAL A 249 -14.58 1.67 13.93
CA VAL A 249 -13.13 1.36 13.90
C VAL A 249 -12.33 2.53 13.34
N THR A 250 -12.71 3.04 12.17
CA THR A 250 -12.00 4.17 11.54
C THR A 250 -12.20 5.49 12.29
N ARG A 251 -13.34 5.68 12.95
CA ARG A 251 -13.54 6.80 13.89
C ARG A 251 -12.58 6.69 15.07
N THR A 252 -12.43 5.50 15.64
CA THR A 252 -11.49 5.25 16.74
C THR A 252 -10.06 5.57 16.33
N PHE A 253 -9.65 5.24 15.10
CA PHE A 253 -8.35 5.64 14.56
C PHE A 253 -8.20 7.16 14.50
N ARG A 254 -9.17 7.86 13.90
CA ARG A 254 -9.20 9.33 13.81
C ARG A 254 -9.11 9.99 15.19
N GLU A 255 -9.91 9.54 16.16
CA GLU A 255 -9.94 10.10 17.53
C GLU A 255 -8.62 9.94 18.28
N ASN A 256 -7.80 8.94 17.91
CA ASN A 256 -6.48 8.70 18.49
C ASN A 256 -5.34 9.24 17.60
N GLY A 257 -5.65 10.11 16.64
CA GLY A 257 -4.65 10.75 15.78
C GLY A 257 -4.02 9.84 14.72
N LEU A 258 -4.58 8.65 14.48
CA LEU A 258 -4.06 7.72 13.48
C LEU A 258 -4.62 8.04 12.10
N ASN A 259 -3.72 8.10 11.11
CA ASN A 259 -4.09 8.16 9.71
C ASN A 259 -3.98 6.78 9.07
N VAL A 260 -4.92 6.43 8.20
CA VAL A 260 -4.92 5.15 7.49
C VAL A 260 -4.30 5.35 6.11
N THR A 261 -3.11 4.81 5.90
CA THR A 261 -2.40 4.94 4.62
C THR A 261 -2.87 3.93 3.59
N ARG A 262 -3.25 2.74 4.07
CA ARG A 262 -3.81 1.64 3.27
C ARG A 262 -4.83 0.86 4.08
N ALA A 263 -5.91 0.43 3.42
CA ALA A 263 -6.87 -0.47 4.00
C ALA A 263 -7.24 -1.59 3.01
N GLU A 264 -7.33 -2.81 3.54
CA GLU A 264 -7.89 -3.97 2.87
C GLU A 264 -9.02 -4.49 3.76
N ILE A 265 -10.25 -4.37 3.27
CA ILE A 265 -11.46 -4.74 3.99
C ILE A 265 -12.02 -5.98 3.33
N SER A 266 -12.34 -7.00 4.10
CA SER A 266 -13.02 -8.18 3.56
C SER A 266 -14.00 -8.72 4.58
N THR A 267 -15.23 -8.94 4.15
CA THR A 267 -16.28 -9.54 4.96
C THR A 267 -16.67 -10.88 4.35
N ALA A 268 -16.43 -11.97 5.07
CA ALA A 268 -16.77 -13.31 4.65
C ALA A 268 -17.51 -14.06 5.75
N MET A 269 -18.66 -14.66 5.42
CA MET A 269 -19.46 -15.49 6.34
C MET A 269 -19.81 -14.77 7.68
N GLY A 270 -20.05 -13.46 7.63
CA GLY A 270 -20.38 -12.66 8.82
C GLY A 270 -19.18 -12.33 9.71
N VAL A 271 -17.95 -12.58 9.25
CA VAL A 271 -16.71 -12.19 9.92
C VAL A 271 -16.02 -11.13 9.07
N ALA A 272 -15.66 -10.01 9.71
CA ALA A 272 -14.83 -8.96 9.13
C ALA A 272 -13.35 -9.29 9.37
N MET A 273 -12.58 -9.36 8.29
CA MET A 273 -11.14 -9.61 8.27
C MET A 273 -10.47 -8.44 7.55
N ASN A 274 -10.02 -7.46 8.32
CA ASN A 274 -9.55 -6.19 7.77
C ASN A 274 -8.08 -5.96 8.13
N VAL A 275 -7.32 -5.41 7.20
CA VAL A 275 -5.93 -5.01 7.39
C VAL A 275 -5.83 -3.51 7.17
N PHE A 276 -5.29 -2.79 8.15
CA PHE A 276 -5.03 -1.37 8.07
C PHE A 276 -3.54 -1.11 8.23
N HIS A 277 -2.96 -0.28 7.37
CA HIS A 277 -1.67 0.32 7.60
C HIS A 277 -1.91 1.73 8.14
N VAL A 278 -1.34 2.02 9.31
CA VAL A 278 -1.57 3.29 10.00
C VAL A 278 -0.27 4.01 10.30
N THR A 279 -0.30 5.32 10.14
CA THR A 279 0.76 6.25 10.54
C THR A 279 0.19 7.27 11.51
N ASP A 280 1.05 8.08 12.13
CA ASP A 280 0.59 9.29 12.80
C ASP A 280 -0.02 10.28 11.78
N ALA A 281 -0.77 11.27 12.27
CA ALA A 281 -1.34 12.36 11.46
C ALA A 281 -0.28 13.11 10.64
N THR A 282 0.97 13.11 11.11
CA THR A 282 2.13 13.72 10.43
C THR A 282 2.95 12.74 9.57
N ARG A 283 2.42 11.53 9.29
CA ARG A 283 3.11 10.41 8.61
C ARG A 283 4.37 9.89 9.32
N ASN A 284 4.52 10.23 10.59
CA ASN A 284 5.63 9.76 11.43
C ASN A 284 5.28 8.44 12.16
N LEU A 285 6.26 7.97 12.94
CA LEU A 285 6.10 6.84 13.85
C LEU A 285 4.91 7.08 14.79
N VAL A 286 4.07 6.06 14.92
CA VAL A 286 2.90 6.11 15.80
C VAL A 286 3.34 5.91 17.25
N ASP A 287 2.82 6.72 18.17
CA ASP A 287 3.00 6.51 19.60
C ASP A 287 2.38 5.15 20.02
N PRO A 288 3.15 4.23 20.64
CA PRO A 288 2.63 2.98 21.17
C PRO A 288 1.42 3.15 22.09
N LYS A 289 1.32 4.27 22.82
CA LYS A 289 0.16 4.58 23.67
C LYS A 289 -1.12 4.77 22.87
N SER A 290 -1.04 5.41 21.71
CA SER A 290 -2.18 5.59 20.80
C SER A 290 -2.66 4.25 20.27
N ILE A 291 -1.73 3.35 19.89
CA ILE A 291 -2.08 1.99 19.47
C ILE A 291 -2.78 1.22 20.59
N GLU A 292 -2.26 1.29 21.82
CA GLU A 292 -2.86 0.56 22.94
C GLU A 292 -4.25 1.10 23.30
N SER A 293 -4.45 2.43 23.29
CA SER A 293 -5.77 3.07 23.46
C SER A 293 -6.78 2.59 22.40
N VAL A 294 -6.35 2.50 21.14
CA VAL A 294 -7.17 1.99 20.04
C VAL A 294 -7.54 0.51 20.25
N ARG A 295 -6.58 -0.32 20.69
CA ARG A 295 -6.83 -1.73 20.99
C ARG A 295 -7.76 -1.92 22.18
N GLN A 296 -7.67 -1.09 23.20
CA GLN A 296 -8.59 -1.12 24.34
C GLN A 296 -10.02 -0.77 23.93
N LYS A 297 -10.19 0.23 23.06
CA LYS A 297 -11.51 0.64 22.54
C LYS A 297 -12.15 -0.41 21.60
N ILE A 298 -11.36 -1.03 20.71
CA ILE A 298 -11.86 -1.99 19.70
C ILE A 298 -11.95 -3.42 20.27
N GLY A 299 -11.06 -3.76 21.19
CA GLY A 299 -10.92 -5.09 21.79
C GLY A 299 -9.56 -5.71 21.52
N LEU A 300 -8.82 -6.02 22.59
CA LEU A 300 -7.45 -6.56 22.55
C LEU A 300 -7.30 -7.86 21.75
N GLY A 301 -8.34 -8.71 21.77
CA GLY A 301 -8.38 -9.98 21.02
C GLY A 301 -8.79 -9.82 19.56
N ASN A 302 -9.46 -8.72 19.22
CA ASN A 302 -10.00 -8.48 17.88
C ASN A 302 -8.99 -7.75 16.99
N LEU A 303 -8.18 -6.85 17.58
CA LEU A 303 -7.19 -6.05 16.86
C LEU A 303 -5.76 -6.47 17.21
N LYS A 304 -5.12 -7.16 16.28
CA LYS A 304 -3.73 -7.60 16.39
C LYS A 304 -2.81 -6.57 15.75
N VAL A 305 -1.71 -6.27 16.44
CA VAL A 305 -0.63 -5.45 15.90
C VAL A 305 0.42 -6.39 15.32
N LYS A 306 0.74 -6.22 14.05
CA LYS A 306 1.96 -6.79 13.46
C LYS A 306 2.91 -5.64 13.24
N GLU A 307 4.00 -5.63 14.01
CA GLU A 307 5.13 -4.77 13.69
C GLU A 307 5.69 -5.27 12.36
N LEU A 308 5.58 -4.43 11.33
CA LEU A 308 6.42 -4.57 10.16
C LEU A 308 7.86 -4.32 10.64
N PRO A 309 8.87 -5.02 10.12
CA PRO A 309 10.25 -4.83 10.55
C PRO A 309 10.60 -3.34 10.48
N PHE A 310 10.69 -2.71 11.65
CA PHE A 310 11.00 -1.30 11.75
C PHE A 310 12.44 -1.09 11.32
N ARG A 311 12.62 -0.07 10.47
CA ARG A 311 13.89 0.54 10.11
C ARG A 311 14.72 0.78 11.37
N HIS A 312 15.75 -0.04 11.61
CA HIS A 312 16.75 0.25 12.62
C HIS A 312 17.53 1.50 12.19
N HIS A 313 17.14 2.65 12.71
CA HIS A 313 18.03 3.79 12.78
C HIS A 313 19.05 3.48 13.88
N GLN A 314 20.20 2.93 13.49
CA GLN A 314 21.40 3.23 14.26
C GLN A 314 21.72 4.71 14.02
N MET A 315 21.16 5.57 14.86
CA MET A 315 21.94 6.73 15.28
C MET A 315 23.08 6.19 16.12
N ALA A 316 24.12 5.70 15.44
CA ALA A 316 25.43 5.59 16.06
C ALA A 316 25.85 7.04 16.33
N GLU A 317 25.91 7.35 17.62
CA GLU A 317 26.48 8.55 18.19
C GLU A 317 27.74 8.95 17.42
N ARG A 318 27.66 10.01 16.61
CA ARG A 318 28.84 10.81 16.30
C ARG A 318 29.00 11.79 17.45
N GLN A 319 29.57 11.30 18.54
CA GLN A 319 30.22 12.15 19.53
C GLN A 319 31.70 11.78 19.56
N ASP A 320 32.50 12.79 19.22
CA ASP A 320 33.89 13.00 19.59
C ASP A 320 34.97 12.05 19.04
N GLU A 321 35.50 12.39 17.86
CA GLU A 321 36.92 12.18 17.57
C GLU A 321 37.66 13.52 17.66
N HIS A 322 38.17 13.83 18.86
CA HIS A 322 39.44 14.51 19.02
C HIS A 322 40.27 13.80 20.11
N GLU A 323 41.38 13.25 19.63
CA GLU A 323 42.68 13.20 20.27
C GLU A 323 43.07 12.09 21.28
N ILE A 324 44.12 11.38 20.81
CA ILE A 324 45.31 10.86 21.53
C ILE A 324 45.22 9.40 21.98
N GLY A 325 46.18 8.63 21.45
CA GLY A 325 46.33 7.22 21.74
C GLY A 325 46.95 6.93 23.10
N VAL A 326 46.90 5.67 23.49
CA VAL A 326 48.03 4.82 23.89
C VAL A 326 47.47 3.48 24.38
N GLY A 327 48.09 2.40 23.89
CA GLY A 327 48.15 1.02 24.38
C GLY A 327 47.23 0.54 25.52
N GLY A 328 46.61 -0.63 25.29
CA GLY A 328 46.05 -1.42 26.37
C GLY A 328 45.28 -2.63 25.90
N ALA A 329 45.99 -3.75 25.73
CA ALA A 329 45.37 -5.06 25.58
C ALA A 329 44.56 -5.40 26.85
N VAL A 330 43.26 -5.64 26.69
CA VAL A 330 42.46 -6.38 27.68
C VAL A 330 41.60 -7.40 26.92
N LEU A 331 42.12 -8.63 26.91
CA LEU A 331 41.33 -9.85 26.74
C LEU A 331 40.35 -9.98 27.90
N LEU A 332 39.16 -10.51 27.61
CA LEU A 332 38.14 -11.22 28.42
C LEU A 332 36.80 -10.95 27.70
N SER A 333 35.91 -11.89 27.37
CA SER A 333 35.56 -13.17 27.96
C SER A 333 34.72 -13.96 26.94
N LEU A 334 34.91 -15.28 26.92
CA LEU A 334 34.20 -16.29 26.13
C LEU A 334 32.73 -16.47 26.58
N GLY A 335 31.85 -16.85 25.62
CA GLY A 335 30.53 -17.45 25.86
C GLY A 335 29.44 -16.85 24.94
N SER A 336 29.24 -17.35 23.72
CA SER A 336 28.41 -18.52 23.35
C SER A 336 26.95 -18.15 23.01
N LEU A 337 26.55 -18.46 21.75
CA LEU A 337 25.25 -19.00 21.27
C LEU A 337 24.63 -18.27 20.05
N VAL A 338 25.17 -18.46 18.85
CA VAL A 338 24.35 -18.49 17.61
C VAL A 338 25.03 -19.36 16.55
N ARG A 339 24.63 -20.65 16.41
CA ARG A 339 24.74 -21.38 15.13
C ARG A 339 24.00 -22.73 15.13
N LYS A 340 22.74 -22.74 14.72
CA LYS A 340 22.01 -23.82 14.02
C LYS A 340 20.89 -23.07 13.26
N ASN A 341 20.64 -23.20 11.96
CA ASN A 341 20.65 -24.37 11.10
C ASN A 341 20.81 -23.88 9.64
N LEU A 342 21.87 -24.32 8.96
CA LEU A 342 21.94 -24.38 7.50
C LEU A 342 21.93 -25.88 7.15
N TYR A 343 20.77 -26.38 6.74
CA TYR A 343 20.65 -27.68 6.07
C TYR A 343 19.45 -27.61 5.12
N ASN A 344 19.73 -27.28 3.86
CA ASN A 344 19.42 -28.14 2.71
C ASN A 344 19.71 -27.39 1.39
N LEU A 345 20.98 -27.50 0.97
CA LEU A 345 21.34 -27.41 -0.45
C LEU A 345 21.01 -28.77 -1.09
N GLY A 346 20.13 -28.76 -2.08
CA GLY A 346 19.69 -29.94 -2.84
C GLY A 346 19.77 -29.68 -4.34
N LEU A 347 21.01 -29.63 -4.84
CA LEU A 347 21.50 -30.07 -6.16
C LEU A 347 20.74 -29.73 -7.46
N ILE A 348 21.49 -29.00 -8.29
CA ILE A 348 21.60 -29.00 -9.76
C ILE A 348 21.07 -30.28 -10.44
N LYS A 349 20.25 -30.10 -11.49
CA LYS A 349 20.22 -30.96 -12.68
C LYS A 349 20.12 -30.10 -13.94
N SER A 350 21.17 -30.15 -14.76
CA SER A 350 21.16 -29.77 -16.17
C SER A 350 20.39 -30.81 -16.98
N TYR A 351 19.63 -30.36 -17.99
CA TYR A 351 19.08 -31.21 -19.04
C TYR A 351 19.89 -31.02 -20.33
N SER A 352 20.02 -32.14 -21.04
CA SER A 352 20.93 -32.48 -22.12
C SER A 352 20.85 -31.63 -23.38
#